data_AF-A0A2U2XCN2-F1
#
_entry.id   AF-A0A2U2XCN2-F1
#
_cell.length_a   1.000
_cell.length_b   1.000
_cell.length_c   1.000
_cell.angle_alpha   90.00
_cell.angle_beta   90.00
_cell.angle_gamma   90.00
#
_symmetry.space_group_name_H-M   'P 1'
#
loop_
_entity.id
_entity.type
_entity.pdbx_description
1 polymer ?
#
loop_
_entity_poly.entity_id
_entity_poly.type
_entity_poly.pdbx_seq_one_letter_code
_entity_poly.pdbx_strand_id
1 'polypeptide(L)'
;MHRFKLIHAISEAVIPILGLVFFDWGIYFILLFYFIDLVATEVFVYIKVKKIIQFQKINFPFSISYGRLIFNSVLMLLVIVIAHLAVYFILPGIDFPNQIIEFLSYEEAGIPIPQGYILLPLVVLGNFQQYKAMFVKTGAYQMSSWKNLIFARRKALLIALAGGGLAIGLANLILLPGYVYVLVIVGVKFYVDLKSQAH
;
A
#
# COMPACT_ATOMS: atom_id res chain seq x y z
N MET A 1 9.78 18.72 -8.54
CA MET A 1 9.29 17.65 -7.63
C MET A 1 7.79 17.39 -7.71
N HIS A 2 6.91 18.41 -7.80
CA HIS A 2 5.46 18.17 -7.75
C HIS A 2 4.91 17.30 -8.89
N ARG A 3 5.41 17.48 -10.13
CA ARG A 3 5.01 16.69 -11.31
C ARG A 3 5.32 15.19 -11.16
N PHE A 4 6.50 14.84 -10.64
CA PHE A 4 6.89 13.43 -10.44
C PHE A 4 6.03 12.74 -9.37
N LYS A 5 5.63 13.45 -8.32
CA LYS A 5 4.73 12.93 -7.28
C LYS A 5 3.35 12.64 -7.85
N LEU A 6 2.82 13.55 -8.65
CA LEU A 6 1.53 13.39 -9.31
C LEU A 6 1.54 12.21 -10.29
N ILE A 7 2.55 12.12 -11.15
CA ILE A 7 2.68 11.00 -12.10
C ILE A 7 2.70 9.67 -11.34
N HIS A 8 3.47 9.60 -10.25
CA HIS A 8 3.55 8.39 -9.44
C HIS A 8 2.21 8.02 -8.77
N ALA A 9 1.55 8.99 -8.12
CA ALA A 9 0.25 8.75 -7.49
C ALA A 9 -0.80 8.30 -8.53
N ILE A 10 -0.78 8.89 -9.74
CA ILE A 10 -1.64 8.46 -10.85
C ILE A 10 -1.28 7.03 -11.25
N SER A 11 0.00 6.72 -11.48
CA SER A 11 0.43 5.37 -11.87
C SER A 11 0.00 4.30 -10.88
N GLU A 12 0.03 4.57 -9.58
CA GLU A 12 -0.43 3.62 -8.56
C GLU A 12 -1.95 3.48 -8.48
N ALA A 13 -2.70 4.54 -8.77
CA ALA A 13 -4.17 4.50 -8.79
C ALA A 13 -4.70 3.85 -10.07
N VAL A 14 -3.97 3.94 -11.18
CA VAL A 14 -4.38 3.41 -12.48
C VAL A 14 -4.53 1.88 -12.44
N ILE A 15 -3.61 1.14 -11.82
CA ILE A 15 -3.70 -0.34 -11.83
C ILE A 15 -5.00 -0.85 -11.19
N PRO A 16 -5.38 -0.45 -9.96
CA PRO A 16 -6.67 -0.81 -9.36
C PRO A 16 -7.89 -0.38 -10.18
N ILE A 17 -7.84 0.82 -10.79
CA ILE A 17 -8.95 1.31 -11.62
C ILE A 17 -9.07 0.47 -12.90
N LEU A 18 -7.95 0.11 -13.53
CA LEU A 18 -7.94 -0.78 -14.69
C LEU A 18 -8.45 -2.17 -14.30
N GLY A 19 -8.01 -2.69 -13.15
CA GLY A 19 -8.53 -3.90 -12.52
C GLY A 19 -10.05 -3.90 -12.47
N LEU A 20 -10.63 -2.83 -11.93
CA LEU A 20 -12.08 -2.69 -11.77
C LEU A 20 -12.82 -2.59 -13.12
N VAL A 21 -12.31 -1.82 -14.07
CA VAL A 21 -13.05 -1.44 -15.29
C VAL A 21 -12.85 -2.43 -16.45
N PHE A 22 -11.67 -3.02 -16.57
CA PHE A 22 -11.30 -3.87 -17.71
C PHE A 22 -11.16 -5.35 -17.36
N PHE A 23 -10.89 -5.67 -16.10
CA PHE A 23 -10.61 -7.04 -15.66
C PHE A 23 -11.62 -7.58 -14.64
N ASP A 24 -12.72 -6.85 -14.41
CA ASP A 24 -13.79 -7.18 -13.46
C ASP A 24 -13.28 -7.56 -12.07
N TRP A 25 -12.17 -6.96 -11.62
CA TRP A 25 -11.60 -7.26 -10.33
C TRP A 25 -12.58 -6.92 -9.21
N GLY A 26 -12.91 -7.93 -8.40
CA GLY A 26 -13.64 -7.73 -7.16
C GLY A 26 -12.87 -6.87 -6.16
N ILE A 27 -13.58 -6.35 -5.16
CA ILE A 27 -12.99 -5.54 -4.08
C ILE A 27 -11.80 -6.23 -3.39
N TYR A 28 -11.88 -7.55 -3.22
CA TYR A 28 -10.83 -8.30 -2.54
C TYR A 28 -9.58 -8.47 -3.41
N PHE A 29 -9.72 -8.67 -4.73
CA PHE A 29 -8.57 -8.67 -5.67
C PHE A 29 -7.79 -7.36 -5.60
N ILE A 30 -8.50 -6.23 -5.58
CA ILE A 30 -7.88 -4.90 -5.46
C ILE A 30 -7.19 -4.73 -4.10
N LEU A 31 -7.79 -5.26 -3.03
CA LEU A 31 -7.16 -5.24 -1.71
C LEU A 31 -5.92 -6.12 -1.64
N LEU A 32 -5.90 -7.29 -2.29
CA LEU A 32 -4.72 -8.15 -2.38
C LEU A 32 -3.56 -7.42 -3.08
N PHE A 33 -3.84 -6.74 -4.20
CA PHE A 33 -2.86 -5.85 -4.84
C PHE A 33 -2.33 -4.79 -3.86
N TYR A 34 -3.21 -4.13 -3.12
CA TYR A 34 -2.79 -3.15 -2.12
C TYR A 34 -2.05 -3.76 -0.93
N PHE A 35 -2.30 -5.01 -0.55
CA PHE A 35 -1.53 -5.68 0.50
C PHE A 35 -0.09 -5.93 0.06
N ILE A 36 0.12 -6.36 -1.19
CA ILE A 36 1.45 -6.55 -1.75
C ILE A 36 2.18 -5.19 -1.79
N ASP A 37 1.52 -4.14 -2.27
CA ASP A 37 2.08 -2.78 -2.30
C ASP A 37 2.39 -2.25 -0.90
N LEU A 38 1.50 -2.52 0.06
CA LEU A 38 1.67 -2.13 1.45
C LEU A 38 2.91 -2.78 2.08
N VAL A 39 3.11 -4.08 1.85
CA VAL A 39 4.28 -4.85 2.31
C VAL A 39 5.54 -4.36 1.61
N ALA A 40 5.51 -4.19 0.29
CA ALA A 40 6.65 -3.65 -0.46
C ALA A 40 7.05 -2.26 0.08
N THR A 41 6.09 -1.37 0.26
CA THR A 41 6.32 -0.02 0.82
C THR A 41 6.96 -0.11 2.20
N GLU A 42 6.49 -1.02 3.07
CA GLU A 42 7.07 -1.20 4.40
C GLU A 42 8.55 -1.60 4.31
N VAL A 43 8.88 -2.60 3.48
CA VAL A 43 10.27 -3.00 3.24
C VAL A 43 11.12 -1.82 2.76
N PHE A 44 10.60 -1.00 1.83
CA PHE A 44 11.33 0.16 1.33
C PHE A 44 11.47 1.30 2.36
N VAL A 45 10.55 1.44 3.32
CA VAL A 45 10.73 2.34 4.46
C VAL A 45 11.93 1.91 5.30
N TYR A 46 12.08 0.62 5.60
CA TYR A 46 13.25 0.10 6.31
C TYR A 46 14.56 0.40 5.56
N ILE A 47 14.57 0.17 4.24
CA ILE A 47 15.74 0.45 3.39
C ILE A 47 16.08 1.95 3.41
N LYS A 48 15.07 2.83 3.26
CA LYS A 48 15.25 4.29 3.29
C LYS A 48 15.80 4.77 4.64
N VAL A 49 15.24 4.29 5.76
CA VAL A 49 15.69 4.63 7.12
C VAL A 49 17.15 4.20 7.31
N LYS A 50 17.50 2.96 6.96
CA LYS A 50 18.89 2.46 7.07
C LYS A 50 19.88 3.34 6.30
N LYS A 51 19.51 3.77 5.08
CA LYS A 51 20.36 4.63 4.25
C LYS A 51 20.55 6.03 4.83
N ILE A 52 19.51 6.64 5.40
CA ILE A 52 19.60 7.94 6.10
C ILE A 52 20.60 7.86 7.24
N ILE A 53 20.44 6.86 8.11
CA ILE A 53 21.28 6.68 9.31
C ILE A 53 22.74 6.46 8.93
N GLN A 54 22.99 5.59 7.94
CA GLN A 54 24.32 5.28 7.47
C GLN A 54 25.01 6.52 6.88
N PHE A 55 24.29 7.33 6.09
CA PHE A 55 24.86 8.51 5.46
C PHE A 55 25.08 9.67 6.45
N GLN A 56 24.08 9.97 7.28
CA GLN A 56 24.13 11.07 8.25
C GLN A 56 24.94 10.71 9.51
N LYS A 57 25.48 9.48 9.60
CA LYS A 57 26.26 8.96 10.74
C LYS A 57 25.56 9.18 12.09
N ILE A 58 24.24 9.04 12.10
CA ILE A 58 23.44 9.26 13.31
C ILE A 58 23.71 8.12 14.29
N ASN A 59 23.99 8.46 15.54
CA ASN A 59 23.98 7.48 16.62
C ASN A 59 22.55 6.99 16.82
N PHE A 60 22.29 5.78 16.34
CA PHE A 60 20.95 5.22 16.23
C PHE A 60 20.78 4.16 17.32
N PRO A 61 20.23 4.50 18.49
CA PRO A 61 19.99 3.52 19.54
C PRO A 61 19.09 2.43 18.99
N PHE A 62 19.64 1.21 18.95
CA PHE A 62 19.04 0.04 18.32
C PHE A 62 17.63 -0.22 18.87
N SER A 63 17.46 -0.17 20.20
CA SER A 63 16.19 -0.45 20.88
C SER A 63 15.05 0.49 20.49
N ILE A 64 15.29 1.81 20.53
CA ILE A 64 14.25 2.82 20.29
C ILE A 64 13.80 2.78 18.82
N SER A 65 14.72 2.50 17.92
CA SER A 65 14.47 2.74 16.51
C SER A 65 13.98 1.50 15.76
N TYR A 66 14.51 0.32 16.11
CA TYR A 66 13.90 -0.95 15.69
C TYR A 66 12.52 -1.12 16.34
N GLY A 67 12.33 -0.71 17.60
CA GLY A 67 11.00 -0.73 18.23
C GLY A 67 9.97 0.13 17.47
N ARG A 68 10.37 1.30 16.95
CA ARG A 68 9.48 2.16 16.15
C ARG A 68 9.13 1.56 14.79
N LEU A 69 10.07 0.87 14.15
CA LEU A 69 9.86 0.18 12.87
C LEU A 69 8.99 -1.07 13.06
N ILE A 70 9.28 -1.88 14.08
CA ILE A 70 8.46 -3.03 14.48
C ILE A 70 7.02 -2.60 14.75
N PHE A 71 6.83 -1.49 15.46
CA PHE A 71 5.49 -0.95 15.69
C PHE A 71 4.75 -0.62 14.39
N ASN A 72 5.42 -0.05 13.39
CA ASN A 72 4.80 0.18 12.08
C ASN A 72 4.48 -1.15 11.36
N SER A 73 5.34 -2.17 11.47
CA SER A 73 5.04 -3.51 10.93
C SER A 73 3.82 -4.15 11.60
N VAL A 74 3.68 -3.99 12.92
CA VAL A 74 2.48 -4.45 13.65
C VAL A 74 1.24 -3.69 13.16
N LEU A 75 1.31 -2.37 13.02
CA LEU A 75 0.20 -1.58 12.45
C LEU A 75 -0.15 -2.02 11.02
N MET A 76 0.85 -2.32 10.19
CA MET A 76 0.64 -2.85 8.84
C MET A 76 -0.12 -4.17 8.85
N LEU A 77 0.27 -5.10 9.73
CA LEU A 77 -0.46 -6.36 9.90
C LEU A 77 -1.90 -6.12 10.38
N LEU A 78 -2.11 -5.18 11.31
CA LEU A 78 -3.45 -4.80 11.75
C LEU A 78 -4.28 -4.19 10.59
N VAL A 79 -3.66 -3.43 9.68
CA VAL A 79 -4.33 -2.93 8.47
C VAL A 79 -4.79 -4.09 7.58
N ILE A 80 -3.94 -5.10 7.40
CA ILE A 80 -4.31 -6.29 6.62
C ILE A 80 -5.46 -7.03 7.29
N VAL A 81 -5.39 -7.24 8.61
CA VAL A 81 -6.45 -7.93 9.36
C VAL A 81 -7.77 -7.17 9.32
N ILE A 82 -7.77 -5.86 9.57
CA ILE A 82 -9.02 -5.08 9.54
C ILE A 82 -9.61 -5.01 8.13
N ALA A 83 -8.78 -5.01 7.08
CA ALA A 83 -9.26 -5.05 5.71
C ALA A 83 -9.91 -6.40 5.36
N HIS A 84 -9.35 -7.53 5.83
CA HIS A 84 -10.03 -8.83 5.70
C HIS A 84 -11.37 -8.83 6.44
N LEU A 85 -11.41 -8.32 7.66
CA LEU A 85 -12.65 -8.18 8.41
C LEU A 85 -13.66 -7.29 7.66
N ALA A 86 -13.24 -6.14 7.13
CA ALA A 86 -14.10 -5.26 6.35
C ALA A 86 -14.72 -5.98 5.14
N VAL A 87 -13.92 -6.73 4.39
CA VAL A 87 -14.41 -7.49 3.24
C VAL A 87 -15.38 -8.59 3.66
N TYR A 88 -15.13 -9.27 4.79
CA TYR A 88 -16.05 -10.27 5.32
C TYR A 88 -17.46 -9.70 5.59
N PHE A 89 -17.54 -8.46 6.08
CA PHE A 89 -18.83 -7.77 6.28
C PHE A 89 -19.43 -7.24 4.98
N ILE A 90 -18.61 -6.85 4.00
CA ILE A 90 -19.09 -6.32 2.71
C ILE A 90 -19.58 -7.46 1.79
N LEU A 91 -18.91 -8.61 1.81
CA LEU A 91 -19.19 -9.79 1.00
C LEU A 91 -19.35 -11.02 1.91
N PRO A 92 -20.55 -11.22 2.48
CA PRO A 92 -20.83 -12.40 3.30
C PRO A 92 -20.60 -13.68 2.49
N GLY A 93 -19.84 -14.62 3.07
CA GLY A 93 -19.54 -15.91 2.42
C GLY A 93 -18.30 -15.90 1.53
N ILE A 94 -17.48 -14.84 1.56
CA ILE A 94 -16.20 -14.83 0.85
C ILE A 94 -15.27 -15.95 1.33
N ASP A 95 -14.69 -16.69 0.37
CA ASP A 95 -13.65 -17.68 0.60
C ASP A 95 -12.28 -17.04 0.33
N PHE A 96 -11.63 -16.53 1.39
CA PHE A 96 -10.37 -15.81 1.26
C PHE A 96 -9.24 -16.67 0.66
N PRO A 97 -8.99 -17.92 1.12
CA PRO A 97 -7.98 -18.78 0.49
C PRO A 97 -8.19 -18.95 -1.01
N ASN A 98 -9.41 -19.27 -1.43
CA ASN A 98 -9.71 -19.45 -2.86
C ASN A 98 -9.50 -18.15 -3.64
N GLN A 99 -9.96 -17.02 -3.12
CA GLN A 99 -9.75 -15.73 -3.78
C GLN A 99 -8.27 -15.32 -3.88
N ILE A 100 -7.43 -15.69 -2.91
CA ILE A 100 -5.98 -15.46 -2.98
C ILE A 100 -5.36 -16.31 -4.10
N ILE A 101 -5.76 -17.59 -4.18
CA ILE A 101 -5.28 -18.50 -5.22
C ILE A 101 -5.73 -17.98 -6.58
N GLU A 102 -7.01 -17.67 -6.74
CA GLU A 102 -7.57 -17.07 -7.95
C GLU A 102 -6.82 -15.80 -8.33
N PHE A 103 -6.54 -14.91 -7.37
CA PHE A 103 -5.78 -13.69 -7.65
C PHE A 103 -4.37 -14.00 -8.19
N LEU A 104 -3.68 -15.01 -7.66
CA LEU A 104 -2.34 -15.35 -8.14
C LEU A 104 -2.39 -16.11 -9.48
N SER A 105 -3.40 -16.96 -9.66
CA SER A 105 -3.56 -17.85 -10.80
C SER A 105 -4.38 -17.26 -11.95
N TYR A 106 -4.98 -16.07 -11.79
CA TYR A 106 -5.85 -15.46 -12.79
C TYR A 106 -5.09 -15.21 -14.10
N GLU A 107 -5.58 -15.81 -15.18
CA GLU A 107 -5.03 -15.65 -16.52
C GLU A 107 -5.94 -14.72 -17.30
N GLU A 108 -5.37 -13.63 -17.83
CA GLU A 108 -6.10 -12.70 -18.68
C GLU A 108 -6.29 -13.30 -20.08
N ALA A 109 -7.44 -13.04 -20.69
CA ALA A 109 -7.72 -13.50 -22.05
C ALA A 109 -6.66 -12.97 -23.03
N GLY A 110 -5.87 -13.88 -23.61
CA GLY A 110 -4.81 -13.55 -24.57
C GLY A 110 -3.39 -13.50 -23.98
N ILE A 111 -3.23 -13.58 -22.65
CA ILE A 111 -1.94 -13.73 -21.99
C ILE A 111 -2.01 -14.98 -21.09
N PRO A 112 -1.51 -16.14 -21.54
CA PRO A 112 -1.53 -17.39 -20.77
C PRO A 112 -0.42 -17.40 -19.70
N ILE A 113 -0.35 -16.32 -18.92
CA ILE A 113 0.58 -16.13 -17.81
C ILE A 113 -0.27 -15.70 -16.63
N PRO A 114 -0.22 -16.44 -15.51
CA PRO A 114 -0.94 -16.04 -14.33
C PRO A 114 -0.51 -14.65 -13.86
N GLN A 115 -1.47 -13.77 -13.59
CA GLN A 115 -1.22 -12.36 -13.29
C GLN A 115 -0.28 -12.18 -12.10
N GLY A 116 -0.25 -13.13 -11.15
CA GLY A 116 0.69 -13.10 -10.02
C GLY A 116 2.16 -13.01 -10.45
N TYR A 117 2.54 -13.65 -11.55
CA TYR A 117 3.91 -13.56 -12.10
C TYR A 117 4.24 -12.19 -12.68
N ILE A 118 3.24 -11.40 -13.06
CA ILE A 118 3.42 -10.07 -13.65
C ILE A 118 3.27 -9.01 -12.55
N LEU A 119 2.19 -9.07 -11.77
CA LEU A 119 1.83 -8.10 -10.76
C LEU A 119 2.81 -8.08 -9.59
N LEU A 120 3.24 -9.23 -9.07
CA LEU A 120 4.16 -9.26 -7.92
C LEU A 120 5.50 -8.55 -8.23
N PRO A 121 6.21 -8.88 -9.33
CA PRO A 121 7.41 -8.15 -9.70
C PRO A 121 7.11 -6.68 -10.01
N LEU A 122 5.99 -6.37 -10.68
CA LEU A 122 5.66 -5.00 -11.06
C LEU A 122 5.50 -4.08 -9.84
N VAL A 123 4.83 -4.54 -8.78
CA VAL A 123 4.64 -3.77 -7.54
C VAL A 123 5.98 -3.54 -6.84
N VAL A 124 6.83 -4.57 -6.75
CA VAL A 124 8.16 -4.45 -6.16
C VAL A 124 9.05 -3.53 -6.99
N LEU A 125 9.00 -3.63 -8.32
CA LEU A 125 9.74 -2.76 -9.24
C LEU A 125 9.26 -1.32 -9.15
N GLY A 126 7.96 -1.07 -9.02
CA GLY A 126 7.41 0.27 -8.82
C GLY A 126 7.98 0.93 -7.57
N ASN A 127 7.94 0.22 -6.44
CA ASN A 127 8.53 0.69 -5.19
C ASN A 127 10.06 0.88 -5.29
N PHE A 128 10.76 -0.03 -5.99
CA PHE A 128 12.20 0.09 -6.24
C PHE A 128 12.53 1.31 -7.11
N GLN A 129 11.78 1.55 -8.18
CA GLN A 129 11.94 2.70 -9.05
C GLN A 129 11.69 3.99 -8.27
N GLN A 130 10.65 4.05 -7.44
CA GLN A 130 10.40 5.19 -6.56
C GLN A 130 11.58 5.44 -5.61
N TYR A 131 12.08 4.39 -4.95
CA TYR A 131 13.27 4.49 -4.10
C TYR A 131 14.49 5.02 -4.86
N LYS A 132 14.79 4.47 -6.05
CA LYS A 132 15.96 4.91 -6.83
C LYS A 132 15.78 6.34 -7.35
N ALA A 133 14.63 6.67 -7.92
CA ALA A 133 14.39 7.94 -8.60
C ALA A 133 14.13 9.09 -7.62
N MET A 134 13.27 8.89 -6.63
CA MET A 134 12.82 9.97 -5.74
C MET A 134 13.68 10.12 -4.49
N PHE A 135 14.42 9.08 -4.09
CA PHE A 135 15.17 9.10 -2.84
C PHE A 135 16.69 9.02 -3.04
N VAL A 136 17.18 8.14 -3.92
CA VAL A 136 18.63 8.03 -4.17
C VAL A 136 19.13 9.11 -5.13
N LYS A 137 18.53 9.23 -6.33
CA LYS A 137 19.00 10.19 -7.36
C LYS A 137 18.87 11.65 -6.94
N THR A 138 17.85 11.98 -6.14
CA THR A 138 17.62 13.34 -5.61
C THR A 138 18.50 13.67 -4.41
N GLY A 139 19.22 12.69 -3.85
CA GLY A 139 19.95 12.87 -2.59
C GLY A 139 19.05 13.08 -1.37
N ALA A 140 17.76 12.71 -1.41
CA ALA A 140 16.83 12.95 -0.31
C ALA A 140 17.34 12.38 1.03
N TYR A 141 18.04 11.24 1.01
CA TYR A 141 18.65 10.63 2.19
C TYR A 141 19.63 11.54 2.96
N GLN A 142 20.12 12.62 2.35
CA GLN A 142 21.03 13.58 2.97
C GLN A 142 20.29 14.56 3.87
N MET A 143 19.06 14.95 3.50
CA MET A 143 18.28 16.00 4.16
C MET A 143 17.06 15.46 4.91
N SER A 144 16.56 14.28 4.54
CA SER A 144 15.38 13.68 5.16
C SER A 144 15.65 13.24 6.60
N SER A 145 14.65 13.45 7.46
CA SER A 145 14.64 12.94 8.84
C SER A 145 14.06 11.52 8.88
N TRP A 146 14.83 10.57 9.41
CA TRP A 146 14.35 9.20 9.61
C TRP A 146 13.12 9.14 10.54
N LYS A 147 13.04 10.02 11.54
CA LYS A 147 11.88 10.11 12.45
C LYS A 147 10.64 10.51 11.66
N ASN A 148 10.75 11.55 10.84
CA ASN A 148 9.63 12.05 10.05
C ASN A 148 9.14 10.98 9.07
N LEU A 149 10.06 10.23 8.44
CA LEU A 149 9.69 9.12 7.56
C LEU A 149 8.89 8.03 8.29
N ILE A 150 9.34 7.61 9.48
CA ILE A 150 8.63 6.61 10.30
C ILE A 150 7.26 7.14 10.77
N PHE A 151 7.18 8.39 11.22
CA PHE A 151 5.94 8.98 11.71
C PHE A 151 4.93 9.25 10.59
N ALA A 152 5.40 9.67 9.41
CA ALA A 152 4.54 9.81 8.23
C ALA A 152 3.95 8.46 7.83
N ARG A 153 4.76 7.40 7.81
CA ARG A 153 4.29 6.04 7.56
C ARG A 153 3.26 5.59 8.61
N ARG A 154 3.54 5.82 9.89
CA ARG A 154 2.61 5.52 10.98
C ARG A 154 1.27 6.22 10.81
N LYS A 155 1.29 7.51 10.46
CA LYS A 155 0.07 8.28 10.21
C LYS A 155 -0.74 7.69 9.06
N ALA A 156 -0.09 7.29 7.97
CA ALA A 156 -0.76 6.63 6.85
C ALA A 156 -1.40 5.30 7.27
N LEU A 157 -0.71 4.47 8.05
CA LEU A 157 -1.24 3.21 8.58
C LEU A 157 -2.43 3.43 9.53
N LEU A 158 -2.38 4.44 10.40
CA LEU A 158 -3.50 4.79 11.28
C LEU A 158 -4.72 5.29 10.50
N ILE A 159 -4.51 6.07 9.43
CA ILE A 159 -5.59 6.48 8.51
C ILE A 159 -6.21 5.26 7.83
N ALA A 160 -5.39 4.30 7.38
CA ALA A 160 -5.88 3.06 6.78
C ALA A 160 -6.68 2.21 7.79
N LEU A 161 -6.22 2.10 9.04
CA LEU A 161 -6.96 1.43 10.11
C LEU A 161 -8.32 2.10 10.37
N ALA A 162 -8.34 3.43 10.49
CA ALA A 162 -9.58 4.18 10.67
C ALA A 162 -10.54 3.96 9.48
N GLY A 163 -10.00 3.97 8.24
CA GLY A 163 -10.77 3.67 7.04
C GLY A 163 -11.36 2.26 7.03
N GLY A 164 -10.61 1.25 7.45
CA GLY A 164 -11.11 -0.13 7.61
C GLY A 164 -12.24 -0.24 8.63
N GLY A 165 -12.10 0.43 9.78
CA GLY A 165 -13.16 0.49 10.80
C GLY A 165 -14.42 1.19 10.30
N LEU A 166 -14.28 2.30 9.57
CA LEU A 166 -15.40 2.98 8.92
C LEU A 166 -16.07 2.10 7.86
N ALA A 167 -15.29 1.35 7.06
CA ALA A 167 -15.84 0.44 6.06
C ALA A 167 -16.68 -0.67 6.70
N ILE A 168 -16.21 -1.25 7.81
CA ILE A 168 -16.99 -2.23 8.60
C ILE A 168 -18.28 -1.58 9.10
N GLY A 169 -18.20 -0.40 9.72
CA GLY A 169 -19.38 0.31 10.22
C GLY A 169 -20.40 0.60 9.11
N LEU A 170 -19.94 1.09 7.96
CA LEU A 170 -20.80 1.36 6.82
C LEU A 170 -21.44 0.10 6.25
N ALA A 171 -20.68 -0.99 6.12
CA ALA A 171 -21.20 -2.27 5.61
C ALA A 171 -22.34 -2.83 6.48
N ASN A 172 -22.34 -2.56 7.79
CA ASN A 172 -23.41 -2.97 8.69
C ASN A 172 -24.63 -2.03 8.67
N LEU A 173 -24.47 -0.79 8.20
CA LEU A 173 -25.54 0.21 8.19
C LEU A 173 -26.23 0.33 6.83
N ILE A 174 -25.47 0.19 5.73
CA ILE A 174 -25.92 0.45 4.36
C ILE A 174 -25.30 -0.61 3.43
N LEU A 175 -26.15 -1.25 2.63
CA LEU A 175 -25.73 -2.13 1.54
C LEU A 175 -25.21 -1.28 0.37
N LEU A 176 -23.90 -1.04 0.34
CA LEU A 176 -23.23 -0.35 -0.75
C LEU A 176 -22.64 -1.34 -1.74
N PRO A 177 -22.70 -1.06 -3.06
CA PRO A 177 -22.00 -1.87 -4.05
C PRO A 177 -20.48 -1.87 -3.82
N GLY A 178 -19.82 -3.01 -4.06
CA GLY A 178 -18.38 -3.19 -3.83
C GLY A 178 -17.49 -2.15 -4.51
N TYR A 179 -17.86 -1.70 -5.72
CA TYR A 179 -17.10 -0.68 -6.46
C TYR A 179 -17.05 0.68 -5.75
N VAL A 180 -18.05 1.01 -4.92
CA VAL A 180 -18.05 2.27 -4.15
C VAL A 180 -16.91 2.26 -3.14
N TYR A 181 -16.73 1.13 -2.43
CA TYR A 181 -15.61 0.96 -1.52
C TYR A 181 -14.27 1.04 -2.23
N VAL A 182 -14.15 0.42 -3.41
CA VAL A 182 -12.93 0.50 -4.23
C VAL A 182 -12.59 1.94 -4.57
N LEU A 183 -13.55 2.71 -5.09
CA LEU A 183 -13.32 4.11 -5.44
C LEU A 183 -12.91 4.96 -4.24
N VAL A 184 -13.51 4.73 -3.07
CA VAL A 184 -13.12 5.40 -1.82
C VAL A 184 -11.70 5.01 -1.41
N ILE A 185 -11.33 3.73 -1.45
CA ILE A 185 -9.99 3.26 -1.10
C ILE A 185 -8.95 3.89 -2.05
N VAL A 186 -9.18 3.83 -3.36
CA VAL A 186 -8.29 4.41 -4.37
C VAL A 186 -8.14 5.92 -4.16
N GLY A 187 -9.26 6.63 -3.95
CA GLY A 187 -9.26 8.07 -3.75
C GLY A 187 -8.53 8.50 -2.47
N VAL A 188 -8.77 7.80 -1.35
CA VAL A 188 -8.09 8.06 -0.09
C VAL A 188 -6.60 7.76 -0.19
N LYS A 189 -6.21 6.62 -0.80
CA LYS A 189 -4.80 6.28 -1.04
C LYS A 189 -4.12 7.37 -1.85
N PHE A 190 -4.71 7.74 -2.99
CA PHE A 190 -4.19 8.79 -3.86
C PHE A 190 -3.97 10.12 -3.13
N TYR A 191 -4.96 10.55 -2.32
CA TYR A 191 -4.83 11.75 -1.51
C TYR A 191 -3.71 11.66 -0.46
N VAL A 192 -3.61 10.52 0.23
CA VAL A 192 -2.55 10.27 1.22
C VAL A 192 -1.17 10.30 0.56
N ASP A 193 -1.00 9.69 -0.62
CA ASP A 193 0.28 9.65 -1.33
C ASP A 193 0.72 11.02 -1.82
N LEU A 194 -0.21 11.83 -2.33
CA LEU A 194 0.05 13.22 -2.70
C LEU A 194 0.52 14.06 -1.50
N LYS A 195 -0.07 13.84 -0.32
CA LYS A 195 0.22 14.61 0.89
C LYS A 195 1.46 14.11 1.64
N SER A 196 1.68 12.80 1.68
CA SER A 196 2.79 12.14 2.40
C SER A 196 4.15 12.43 1.75
N GLN A 197 4.18 12.52 0.42
CA GLN A 197 5.41 12.82 -0.31
C GLN A 197 5.84 14.30 -0.21
N ALA A 198 5.14 15.15 0.55
CA ALA A 198 5.41 16.60 0.67
C ALA A 198 6.63 16.99 1.53
N HIS A 199 7.36 16.03 2.10
CA HIS A 199 8.51 16.27 2.98
C HIS A 199 9.80 15.61 2.49
#